data_AF-A0A915JX51-F1
#
_entry.id   AF-A0A915JX51-F1
#
_cell.length_a   1.000
_cell.length_b   1.000
_cell.length_c   1.000
_cell.angle_alpha   90.00
_cell.angle_beta   90.00
_cell.angle_gamma   90.00
#
_symmetry.space_group_name_H-M   'P 1'
#
loop_
_entity.id
_entity.type
_entity.pdbx_description
1 polymer ?
#
loop_
_entity_poly.entity_id
_entity_poly.type
_entity_poly.pdbx_seq_one_letter_code
_entity_poly.pdbx_strand_id
1 'polypeptide(L)' 'MIFFFTPSDIDECNNATVRMCSSDAKCTNTPGSFYCTCNVGFYGDGKFCK' A
#
# COMPACT_ATOMS: atom_id res chain seq x y z
N MET A 1 -20.82 -17.43 14.70
CA MET A 1 -19.37 -17.63 14.48
C MET A 1 -18.91 -16.49 13.59
N ILE A 2 -18.20 -15.53 14.21
CA ILE A 2 -17.44 -14.39 13.65
C ILE A 2 -18.02 -13.69 12.40
N PHE A 3 -18.55 -12.48 12.63
CA PHE A 3 -18.94 -11.49 11.64
C PHE A 3 -17.82 -11.26 10.62
N PHE A 4 -17.95 -11.86 9.44
CA PHE A 4 -17.13 -11.50 8.28
C PHE A 4 -17.54 -10.10 7.82
N PHE A 5 -16.85 -9.10 8.37
CA PHE A 5 -16.77 -7.71 7.92
C PHE A 5 -16.66 -7.64 6.39
N THR A 6 -17.54 -6.89 5.72
CA THR A 6 -17.32 -6.34 4.36
C THR A 6 -18.15 -5.04 4.23
N PRO A 7 -17.74 -3.95 3.53
CA PRO A 7 -16.50 -3.67 2.83
C PRO A 7 -15.96 -2.26 3.23
N SER A 8 -15.50 -2.06 4.46
CA SER A 8 -14.62 -0.92 4.71
C SER A 8 -13.25 -1.35 4.23
N ASP A 9 -12.92 -0.98 3.00
CA ASP A 9 -11.57 -1.11 2.49
C ASP A 9 -10.60 -0.56 3.54
N ILE A 10 -9.65 -1.40 3.97
CA ILE A 10 -8.65 -0.96 4.94
C ILE A 10 -7.68 -0.11 4.16
N ASP A 11 -7.56 1.17 4.49
CA ASP A 11 -6.57 2.01 3.85
C ASP A 11 -5.17 1.62 4.35
N GLU A 12 -4.52 0.69 3.66
CA GLU A 12 -3.18 0.24 4.04
C GLU A 12 -2.16 1.35 3.86
N CYS A 13 -2.45 2.35 3.01
CA CYS A 13 -1.62 3.53 2.94
C CYS A 13 -1.68 4.33 4.24
N ASN A 14 -2.81 4.45 4.93
CA ASN A 14 -2.85 5.18 6.20
C ASN A 14 -2.45 4.35 7.43
N ASN A 15 -2.08 3.09 7.24
CA ASN A 15 -1.65 2.21 8.32
C ASN A 15 -0.18 1.83 8.19
N ALA A 16 0.67 2.47 9.01
CA ALA A 16 2.13 2.26 8.98
C ALA A 16 2.57 0.82 9.30
N THR A 17 1.71 0.01 9.93
CA THR A 17 2.03 -1.38 10.31
C THR A 17 1.83 -2.34 9.14
N VAL A 18 0.95 -2.00 8.19
CA VAL A 18 0.65 -2.83 7.00
C VAL A 18 1.10 -2.20 5.69
N ARG A 19 1.42 -0.90 5.66
CA ARG A 19 2.04 -0.21 4.52
C ARG A 19 3.43 -0.81 4.26
N MET A 20 3.55 -1.62 3.21
CA MET A 20 4.81 -2.26 2.81
C MET A 20 5.52 -1.55 1.63
N CYS A 21 5.33 -0.23 1.48
CA CYS A 21 6.00 0.53 0.42
C CYS A 21 7.40 0.99 0.83
N SER A 22 8.29 1.17 -0.16
CA SER A 22 9.58 1.83 0.04
C SER A 22 9.39 3.27 0.54
N SER A 23 10.39 3.80 1.25
CA SER A 23 10.47 5.23 1.60
C SER A 23 10.40 6.15 0.37
N ASP A 24 10.96 5.67 -0.75
CA ASP A 24 11.04 6.39 -2.02
C ASP A 24 9.91 5.99 -2.98
N ALA A 25 8.79 5.49 -2.44
CA ALA A 25 7.60 5.13 -3.19
C ALA A 25 6.35 5.86 -2.69
N LYS A 26 5.43 6.11 -3.61
CA LYS A 26 4.07 6.55 -3.36
C LYS A 26 3.15 5.34 -3.17
N CYS A 27 2.42 5.31 -2.07
CA CYS A 27 1.35 4.34 -1.83
C CYS A 27 0.04 4.82 -2.47
N THR A 28 -0.67 3.92 -3.15
CA THR A 28 -2.03 4.15 -3.65
C THR A 28 -2.95 3.06 -3.15
N ASN A 29 -3.97 3.45 -2.40
CA ASN A 29 -4.97 2.54 -1.86
C ASN A 29 -5.99 2.17 -2.95
N THR A 30 -6.44 0.92 -2.97
CA THR A 30 -7.43 0.39 -3.92
C THR A 30 -8.44 -0.49 -3.20
N PRO A 31 -9.70 -0.58 -3.65
CA PRO A 31 -10.64 -1.49 -3.01
C PRO A 31 -10.14 -2.94 -2.97
N GLY A 32 -9.85 -3.44 -1.77
CA GLY A 32 -9.33 -4.77 -1.46
C GLY A 32 -7.81 -4.90 -1.44
N SER A 33 -7.04 -3.85 -1.70
CA SER A 33 -5.56 -3.90 -1.71
C SER A 33 -4.89 -2.52 -1.79
N PHE A 34 -3.56 -2.50 -1.92
CA PHE A 34 -2.82 -1.29 -2.26
C PHE A 34 -1.68 -1.62 -3.22
N TYR A 35 -1.19 -0.60 -3.92
CA TYR A 35 0.04 -0.73 -4.69
C TYR A 35 0.99 0.43 -4.41
N CYS A 36 2.27 0.14 -4.57
CA CYS A 36 3.35 1.10 -4.38
C CYS A 36 3.95 1.43 -5.75
N THR A 37 4.26 2.70 -5.98
CA THR A 37 4.93 3.16 -7.21
C THR A 37 6.13 3.98 -6.81
N CYS A 38 7.31 3.65 -7.32
CA CYS A 38 8.52 4.44 -7.03
C CYS A 38 8.34 5.90 -7.46
N ASN A 39 8.92 6.81 -6.68
CA ASN A 39 8.92 8.23 -6.98
C ASN A 39 9.67 8.50 -8.29
N VAL A 40 9.40 9.65 -8.91
CA VAL A 40 10.05 10.06 -10.15
C VAL A 40 11.57 10.07 -9.95
N GLY A 41 12.29 9.37 -10.82
CA GLY A 41 13.75 9.22 -10.75
C GLY A 41 14.23 7.93 -10.06
N PHE A 42 13.33 7.18 -9.42
CA PHE A 42 13.62 5.88 -8.81
C PHE A 42 13.02 4.74 -9.64
N TYR A 43 13.64 3.57 -9.57
CA TYR A 43 13.23 2.36 -10.28
C TYR A 43 13.15 1.15 -9.34
N GLY A 44 12.19 0.28 -9.59
CA GLY A 44 11.94 -0.90 -8.77
C GLY A 44 10.49 -1.34 -8.77
N ASP A 45 10.11 -2.13 -7.77
CA ASP A 45 8.79 -2.75 -7.62
C ASP A 45 7.86 -1.97 -6.65
N GLY A 46 8.29 -0.78 -6.21
CA GLY A 46 7.55 0.05 -5.26
C GLY A 46 7.74 -0.35 -3.79
N LYS A 47 8.14 -1.59 -3.49
CA LYS A 47 8.59 -2.01 -2.15
C LYS A 47 10.07 -1.73 -1.95
N PHE A 48 10.85 -1.82 -3.02
CA PHE A 48 12.25 -1.46 -3.11
C PHE A 48 12.43 -0.49 -4.28
N CYS A 49 12.76 0.76 -3.96
CA CYS A 49 13.07 1.80 -4.94
C CYS A 49 14.52 2.25 -4.76
N LYS A 50 15.21 2.49 -5.88
CA LYS A 50 16.63 2.88 -5.95
C LYS A 50 16.89 3.77 -7.15
#